data_AF-A0A828Y6X4-F1
#
_entry.id   AF-A0A828Y6X4-F1
#
_cell.length_a   1.000
_cell.length_b   1.000
_cell.length_c   1.000
_cell.angle_alpha   90.00
_cell.angle_beta   90.00
_cell.angle_gamma   90.00
#
_symmetry.space_group_name_H-M   'P 1'
#
loop_
_entity.id
_entity.type
_entity.pdbx_description
1 polymer ?
#
loop_
_entity_poly.entity_id
_entity_poly.type
_entity_poly.pdbx_seq_one_letter_code
_entity_poly.pdbx_strand_id
1 'polypeptide(L)'
;MKRIIKLLYLVLMLFLFNCSHNWGQFKRYSVEAPVGLEVVGSTVSGRSCSFWPTRWYASSIAEATRDALAQAPGATGLKDVEVIAQSYQYFFLGCIKVEGTPAREVVATTKPSPKKD
;
A
#
# COMPACT_ATOMS: atom_id res chain seq x y z
N MET A 1 -0.30 -19.03 -39.87
CA MET A 1 -1.45 -18.46 -39.12
C MET A 1 -1.86 -19.29 -37.89
N LYS A 2 -2.27 -20.56 -38.01
CA LYS A 2 -2.75 -21.37 -36.86
C LYS A 2 -1.76 -21.49 -35.67
N ARG A 3 -0.45 -21.54 -35.91
CA ARG A 3 0.58 -21.57 -34.85
C ARG A 3 0.75 -20.24 -34.12
N ILE A 4 0.66 -19.12 -34.83
CA ILE A 4 0.78 -17.76 -34.25
C ILE A 4 -0.42 -17.47 -33.35
N ILE A 5 -1.63 -17.84 -33.80
CA ILE A 5 -2.86 -17.70 -33.01
C ILE A 5 -2.79 -18.56 -31.73
N LYS A 6 -2.31 -19.81 -31.82
CA LYS A 6 -2.09 -20.65 -30.63
C LYS A 6 -1.07 -20.04 -29.67
N LEU A 7 0.01 -19.45 -30.17
CA LEU A 7 1.01 -18.78 -29.34
C LEU A 7 0.42 -17.56 -28.62
N LEU A 8 -0.39 -16.77 -29.33
CA LEU A 8 -1.09 -15.60 -28.79
C LEU A 8 -2.08 -15.98 -27.68
N TYR A 9 -2.85 -17.06 -27.85
CA TYR A 9 -3.74 -17.57 -26.81
C TYR A 9 -2.98 -18.12 -25.60
N LEU A 10 -1.83 -18.76 -25.80
CA LEU A 10 -1.00 -19.27 -24.71
C LEU A 10 -0.40 -18.12 -23.89
N VAL A 11 0.08 -17.06 -24.56
CA VAL A 11 0.54 -15.83 -23.92
C VAL A 11 -0.60 -15.14 -23.16
N LEU A 12 -1.79 -15.02 -23.76
CA LEU A 12 -2.95 -14.40 -23.12
C LEU A 12 -3.42 -15.19 -21.88
N MET A 13 -3.40 -16.52 -21.94
CA MET A 13 -3.70 -17.35 -20.77
C MET A 13 -2.67 -17.17 -19.65
N LEU A 14 -1.38 -17.03 -19.98
CA LEU A 14 -0.35 -16.71 -18.98
C LEU A 14 -0.56 -15.32 -18.34
N PHE A 15 -1.21 -14.37 -19.02
CA PHE A 15 -1.58 -13.09 -18.39
C PHE A 15 -2.73 -13.20 -17.39
N LEU A 16 -3.69 -14.11 -17.62
CA LEU A 16 -4.92 -14.19 -16.82
C LEU A 16 -4.74 -14.90 -15.46
N PHE A 17 -3.78 -15.82 -15.34
CA PHE A 17 -3.64 -16.67 -14.14
C PHE A 17 -2.55 -16.22 -13.15
N ASN A 18 -1.93 -15.04 -13.33
CA ASN A 18 -0.69 -14.67 -12.61
C ASN A 18 -0.82 -13.49 -11.64
N CYS A 19 -2.00 -13.31 -11.05
CA CYS A 19 -2.15 -12.46 -9.87
C CYS A 19 -1.98 -13.34 -8.61
N SER A 20 -0.75 -13.47 -8.12
CA SER A 20 -0.54 -14.04 -6.79
C SER A 20 -0.79 -12.96 -5.75
N HIS A 21 -1.88 -13.10 -4.99
CA HIS A 21 -2.19 -12.25 -3.85
C HIS A 21 -1.49 -12.83 -2.60
N ASN A 22 -0.76 -11.98 -1.87
CA ASN A 22 0.05 -12.33 -0.69
C ASN A 22 1.33 -13.11 -1.00
N TRP A 23 2.36 -12.39 -1.42
CA TRP A 23 3.72 -12.92 -1.53
C TRP A 23 4.50 -12.63 -0.23
N GLY A 24 4.70 -13.67 0.60
CA GLY A 24 5.60 -13.61 1.75
C GLY A 24 4.96 -13.75 3.13
N GLN A 25 5.81 -13.92 4.15
CA GLN A 25 5.45 -13.99 5.56
C GLN A 25 5.44 -12.57 6.14
N PHE A 26 4.29 -11.90 6.11
CA PHE A 26 4.15 -10.59 6.74
C PHE A 26 4.02 -10.75 8.25
N LYS A 27 4.93 -10.15 9.02
CA LYS A 27 4.74 -10.00 10.46
C LYS A 27 3.66 -8.95 10.69
N ARG A 28 2.53 -9.38 11.25
CA ARG A 28 1.44 -8.50 11.65
C ARG A 28 1.79 -7.88 12.99
N TYR A 29 1.95 -6.56 13.00
CA TYR A 29 2.06 -5.77 14.22
C TYR A 29 0.76 -5.00 14.37
N SER A 30 -0.03 -5.32 15.41
CA SER A 30 -1.16 -4.50 15.82
C SER A 30 -0.66 -3.42 16.75
N VAL A 31 -0.76 -2.16 16.33
CA VAL A 31 -0.45 -1.00 17.17
C VAL A 31 -1.78 -0.37 17.57
N GLU A 32 -1.92 0.02 18.83
CA GLU A 32 -3.10 0.76 19.28
C GLU A 32 -3.15 2.13 18.61
N ALA A 33 -4.29 2.48 18.02
CA ALA A 33 -4.48 3.77 17.41
C ALA A 33 -4.60 4.87 18.48
N PRO A 34 -3.96 6.04 18.29
CA PRO A 34 -4.10 7.16 19.22
C PRO A 34 -5.56 7.63 19.29
N VAL A 35 -5.98 8.02 20.51
CA VAL A 35 -7.32 8.57 20.77
C VAL A 35 -7.38 10.03 20.32
N GLY A 36 -8.38 10.40 19.51
CA GLY A 36 -8.54 11.78 18.99
C GLY A 36 -8.13 11.97 17.52
N LEU A 37 -8.53 11.05 16.65
CA LEU A 37 -8.31 11.16 15.20
C LEU A 37 -9.49 11.86 14.53
N GLU A 38 -9.20 12.96 13.82
CA GLU A 38 -10.15 13.61 12.93
C GLU A 38 -9.97 13.07 11.50
N VAL A 39 -11.08 12.69 10.86
CA VAL A 39 -11.07 12.18 9.49
C VAL A 39 -10.98 13.36 8.52
N VAL A 40 -9.93 13.40 7.71
CA VAL A 40 -9.62 14.49 6.78
C VAL A 40 -10.01 14.07 5.36
N GLY A 41 -11.31 13.90 5.11
CA GLY A 41 -11.85 13.65 3.78
C GLY A 41 -12.14 12.17 3.45
N SER A 42 -12.13 11.85 2.16
CA SER A 42 -12.49 10.53 1.62
C SER A 42 -11.29 9.59 1.55
N THR A 43 -11.55 8.29 1.43
CA THR A 43 -10.55 7.24 1.23
C THR A 43 -9.58 7.61 0.09
N VAL A 44 -8.29 7.50 0.36
CA VAL A 44 -7.21 7.72 -0.61
C VAL A 44 -6.49 6.40 -0.90
N SER A 45 -5.91 6.30 -2.10
CA SER A 45 -5.16 5.12 -2.52
C SER A 45 -3.83 5.51 -3.13
N GLY A 46 -2.73 4.97 -2.61
CA GLY A 46 -1.39 5.18 -3.14
C GLY A 46 -0.74 3.89 -3.59
N ARG A 47 0.22 3.99 -4.53
CA ARG A 47 0.86 2.82 -5.14
C ARG A 47 2.36 2.99 -5.29
N SER A 48 3.10 1.93 -4.97
CA SER A 48 4.52 1.82 -5.23
C SER A 48 4.76 0.57 -6.09
N CYS A 49 4.98 0.78 -7.39
CA CYS A 49 5.27 -0.30 -8.32
C CYS A 49 6.76 -0.32 -8.67
N SER A 50 7.31 -1.51 -8.86
CA SER A 50 8.68 -1.74 -9.32
C SER A 50 8.65 -2.70 -10.50
N PHE A 51 9.37 -2.32 -11.54
CA PHE A 51 9.48 -3.07 -12.78
C PHE A 51 10.96 -3.32 -13.07
N TRP A 52 11.43 -4.55 -12.85
CA TRP A 52 12.69 -5.13 -13.34
C TRP A 52 12.98 -6.45 -12.62
N PRO A 53 13.67 -7.44 -13.24
CA PRO A 53 14.09 -8.66 -12.56
C PRO A 53 14.91 -8.42 -11.28
N THR A 54 15.77 -7.40 -11.28
CA THR A 54 16.65 -7.06 -10.14
C THR A 54 15.99 -6.16 -9.10
N ARG A 55 14.80 -5.61 -9.40
CA ARG A 55 14.05 -4.68 -8.55
C ARG A 55 12.64 -5.15 -8.26
N TRP A 56 12.33 -6.41 -8.56
CA TRP A 56 11.03 -7.03 -8.33
C TRP A 56 10.48 -6.75 -6.92
N TYR A 57 11.37 -6.77 -5.92
CA TYR A 57 11.06 -6.56 -4.50
C TYR A 57 11.38 -5.15 -3.99
N ALA A 58 11.62 -4.18 -4.88
CA ALA A 58 11.97 -2.82 -4.48
C ALA A 58 10.75 -1.93 -4.15
N SER A 59 9.53 -2.46 -4.30
CA SER A 59 8.31 -1.75 -3.93
C SER A 59 8.22 -1.59 -2.41
N SER A 60 7.77 -0.42 -1.96
CA SER A 60 7.76 -0.07 -0.54
C SER A 60 6.38 0.38 -0.09
N ILE A 61 5.94 -0.15 1.06
CA ILE A 61 4.70 0.30 1.73
C ILE A 61 4.83 1.77 2.09
N ALA A 62 5.99 2.21 2.59
CA ALA A 62 6.20 3.61 2.98
C ALA A 62 6.01 4.56 1.80
N GLU A 63 6.46 4.16 0.61
CA GLU A 63 6.30 4.99 -0.59
C GLU A 63 4.86 5.01 -1.08
N ALA A 64 4.16 3.87 -1.06
CA ALA A 64 2.74 3.80 -1.36
C ALA A 64 1.89 4.61 -0.36
N THR A 65 2.26 4.63 0.92
CA THR A 65 1.60 5.46 1.93
C THR A 65 1.85 6.96 1.70
N ARG A 66 3.06 7.36 1.32
CA ARG A 66 3.37 8.75 0.97
C ARG A 66 2.57 9.21 -0.25
N ASP A 67 2.47 8.37 -1.27
CA ASP A 67 1.67 8.62 -2.47
C ASP A 67 0.18 8.75 -2.15
N ALA A 68 -0.33 7.95 -1.21
CA ALA A 68 -1.69 8.07 -0.70
C ALA A 68 -1.91 9.38 0.07
N LEU A 69 -0.98 9.75 0.97
CA LEU A 69 -1.05 10.97 1.77
C LEU A 69 -0.87 12.25 0.94
N ALA A 70 -0.15 12.19 -0.18
CA ALA A 70 -0.02 13.31 -1.10
C ALA A 70 -1.37 13.76 -1.69
N GLN A 71 -2.36 12.86 -1.73
CA GLN A 71 -3.72 13.15 -2.19
C GLN A 71 -4.59 13.84 -1.12
N ALA A 72 -4.16 13.82 0.15
CA ALA A 72 -4.88 14.40 1.29
C ALA A 72 -3.99 15.41 2.04
N PRO A 73 -3.79 16.63 1.49
CA PRO A 73 -2.97 17.65 2.13
C PRO A 73 -3.58 18.05 3.48
N GLY A 74 -2.82 17.87 4.57
CA GLY A 74 -3.26 18.16 5.94
C GLY A 74 -3.58 16.93 6.80
N ALA A 75 -3.62 15.73 6.20
CA ALA A 75 -3.63 14.48 6.96
C ALA A 75 -2.23 14.15 7.49
N THR A 76 -2.16 13.60 8.71
CA THR A 76 -0.89 13.15 9.31
C THR A 76 -0.72 11.63 9.26
N GLY A 77 -1.78 10.90 8.93
CA GLY A 77 -1.77 9.45 8.78
C GLY A 77 -2.98 8.91 8.04
N LEU A 78 -3.04 7.58 7.92
CA LEU A 78 -4.18 6.86 7.37
C LEU A 78 -4.79 5.97 8.46
N LYS A 79 -6.11 5.93 8.52
CA LYS A 79 -6.93 5.04 9.35
C LYS A 79 -7.53 3.94 8.47
N ASP A 80 -7.84 2.79 9.07
CA ASP A 80 -8.49 1.65 8.40
C ASP A 80 -7.69 1.22 7.16
N VAL A 81 -6.38 1.07 7.36
CA VAL A 81 -5.41 0.87 6.27
C VAL A 81 -5.47 -0.55 5.75
N GLU A 82 -5.68 -0.69 4.45
CA GLU A 82 -5.53 -1.95 3.72
C GLU A 82 -4.27 -1.90 2.86
N VAL A 83 -3.38 -2.86 3.06
CA VAL A 83 -2.14 -3.00 2.28
C VAL A 83 -2.28 -4.22 1.38
N ILE A 84 -2.31 -3.98 0.07
CA ILE A 84 -2.44 -5.00 -0.95
C ILE A 84 -1.11 -5.13 -1.68
N ALA A 85 -0.43 -6.26 -1.48
CA ALA A 85 0.79 -6.59 -2.20
C ALA A 85 0.47 -7.46 -3.43
N GLN A 86 0.68 -6.91 -4.62
CA GLN A 86 0.46 -7.57 -5.91
C GLN A 86 1.81 -7.95 -6.52
N SER A 87 1.97 -9.21 -6.91
CA SER A 87 3.19 -9.69 -7.56
C SER A 87 2.84 -10.47 -8.82
N TYR A 88 3.32 -9.99 -9.97
CA TYR A 88 3.13 -10.60 -11.28
C TYR A 88 4.35 -11.43 -11.71
N GLN A 89 4.73 -12.47 -10.95
CA GLN A 89 6.04 -13.16 -11.00
C GLN A 89 6.68 -13.34 -12.40
N TYR A 90 5.88 -13.51 -13.45
CA TYR A 90 6.33 -13.70 -14.83
C TYR A 90 6.61 -12.42 -15.64
N PHE A 91 6.24 -11.24 -15.14
CA PHE A 91 6.31 -9.94 -15.86
C PHE A 91 7.27 -8.93 -15.25
N PHE A 92 8.14 -9.38 -14.35
CA PHE A 92 9.07 -8.55 -13.60
C PHE A 92 8.46 -7.32 -12.89
N LEU A 93 7.16 -7.38 -12.54
CA LEU A 93 6.34 -6.31 -11.98
C LEU A 93 5.78 -6.61 -10.57
N GLY A 94 6.34 -6.00 -9.53
CA GLY A 94 5.77 -6.00 -8.18
C GLY A 94 5.09 -4.66 -7.87
N CYS A 95 3.92 -4.65 -7.27
CA CYS A 95 3.29 -3.40 -6.82
C CYS A 95 2.64 -3.52 -5.45
N ILE A 96 2.86 -2.53 -4.61
CA ILE A 96 2.19 -2.39 -3.31
C ILE A 96 1.17 -1.27 -3.43
N LYS A 97 -0.08 -1.57 -3.11
CA LYS A 97 -1.16 -0.60 -3.02
C LYS A 97 -1.53 -0.44 -1.56
N VAL A 98 -1.68 0.81 -1.13
CA VAL A 98 -2.15 1.16 0.21
C VAL A 98 -3.43 1.97 0.03
N GLU A 99 -4.49 1.50 0.66
CA GLU A 99 -5.76 2.23 0.75
C GLU A 99 -6.02 2.57 2.22
N GLY A 100 -6.60 3.74 2.46
CA GLY A 100 -6.95 4.13 3.82
C GLY A 100 -7.66 5.46 3.86
N THR A 101 -8.29 5.73 4.99
CA THR A 101 -8.97 6.99 5.23
C THR A 101 -7.98 7.99 5.83
N PRO A 102 -7.72 9.14 5.19
CA PRO A 102 -6.80 10.14 5.72
C PRO A 102 -7.31 10.66 7.07
N ALA A 103 -6.42 10.69 8.05
CA ALA A 103 -6.72 11.13 9.40
C ALA A 103 -5.62 12.07 9.92
N ARG A 104 -6.02 12.98 10.80
CA ARG A 104 -5.13 13.89 11.50
C ARG A 104 -5.24 13.65 13.00
N GLU A 105 -4.09 13.63 13.67
CA GLU A 105 -4.06 13.62 15.12
C GLU A 105 -4.43 15.02 15.63
N VAL A 106 -5.56 15.12 16.32
CA VAL A 106 -5.92 16.32 17.06
C VAL A 106 -5.32 16.14 18.44
N VAL A 107 -4.12 16.69 18.64
CA VAL A 107 -3.46 16.72 19.94
C VAL A 107 -4.46 17.28 20.95
N ALA A 108 -5.02 16.43 21.81
CA ALA A 108 -5.53 16.90 23.09
C ALA A 108 -4.29 17.45 23.79
N THR A 109 -4.18 18.79 23.79
CA THR A 109 -3.12 19.58 24.43
C THR A 109 -2.50 18.79 25.57
N THR A 110 -1.23 18.43 25.40
CA THR A 110 -0.40 17.84 26.44
C THR A 110 -0.62 18.61 27.73
N LYS A 111 -1.34 18.03 28.69
CA LYS A 111 -1.33 18.56 30.06
C LYS A 111 0.14 18.50 30.49
N PRO A 112 0.79 19.63 30.81
CA PRO A 112 2.16 19.58 31.30
C PRO A 112 2.11 18.80 32.62
N SER A 113 2.86 17.70 32.68
CA SER A 113 3.09 16.97 33.92
C SER A 113 3.68 17.95 34.94
N PRO A 114 3.16 18.05 36.17
CA PRO A 114 3.74 18.92 37.17
C PRO A 114 5.16 18.42 37.47
N LYS A 115 6.13 19.31 37.28
CA LYS A 115 7.52 19.12 37.68
C LYS A 115 7.52 18.83 39.18
N LYS A 116 8.07 17.67 39.57
CA LYS A 116 8.22 17.28 40.96
C LYS A 116 9.48 17.95 41.48
N ASP A 117 9.31 18.97 42.31
CA ASP A 117 10.36 19.57 43.15
C ASP A 117 10.74 18.61 44.30
#